data_AF-A0A0S6VS97-F1
#
_entry.id   AF-A0A0S6VS97-F1
#
_cell.length_a   1.000
_cell.length_b   1.000
_cell.length_c   1.000
_cell.angle_alpha   90.00
_cell.angle_beta   90.00
_cell.angle_gamma   90.00
#
_symmetry.space_group_name_H-M   'P 1'
#
loop_
_entity.id
_entity.type
_entity.pdbx_description
1 polymer ?
#
loop_
_entity_poly.entity_id
_entity_poly.type
_entity_poly.pdbx_seq_one_letter_code
_entity_poly.pdbx_strand_id
1 'polypeptide(L)' 'MRSLLEEDVQWVANEILPKFEAAGLTKEVFVMPEQALGRFVVKEYSEKSTSGKVTIRMFASVEEAKAWLKQTEA' A
#
# COMPACT_ATOMS: atom_id res chain seq x y z
N MET A 1 -7.24 -15.93 -19.18
CA MET A 1 -7.15 -15.54 -17.75
C MET A 1 -7.46 -14.05 -17.70
N ARG A 2 -8.63 -13.65 -17.20
CA ARG A 2 -8.98 -12.22 -17.06
C ARG A 2 -8.01 -11.62 -16.02
N SER A 3 -7.41 -10.48 -16.32
CA SER A 3 -6.54 -9.74 -15.39
C SER A 3 -7.39 -9.16 -14.26
N LEU A 4 -7.83 -10.01 -13.33
CA LEU A 4 -8.62 -9.61 -12.16
C LEU A 4 -7.87 -8.51 -11.36
N LEU A 5 -6.53 -8.57 -11.38
CA LEU A 5 -5.65 -7.65 -10.67
C LEU A 5 -5.72 -6.19 -11.14
N GLU A 6 -5.96 -5.93 -12.43
CA GLU A 6 -5.91 -4.55 -12.93
C GLU A 6 -7.15 -3.75 -12.52
N GLU A 7 -8.33 -4.35 -12.64
CA GLU A 7 -9.59 -3.73 -12.20
C GLU A 7 -9.59 -3.50 -10.68
N ASP A 8 -9.07 -4.45 -9.91
CA ASP A 8 -8.92 -4.32 -8.46
C ASP A 8 -7.97 -3.17 -8.09
N VAL A 9 -6.80 -3.07 -8.71
CA VAL A 9 -5.84 -1.97 -8.46
C VAL A 9 -6.45 -0.62 -8.82
N GLN A 10 -7.16 -0.53 -9.95
CA GLN A 10 -7.84 0.69 -10.38
C GLN A 10 -8.94 1.11 -9.41
N TRP A 11 -9.72 0.14 -8.90
CA TRP A 11 -10.75 0.43 -7.92
C TRP A 11 -10.15 0.98 -6.62
N VAL A 12 -9.10 0.34 -6.08
CA VAL A 12 -8.49 0.84 -4.84
C VAL A 12 -7.85 2.22 -5.03
N ALA A 13 -7.14 2.44 -6.13
CA ALA A 13 -6.51 3.73 -6.45
C ALA A 13 -7.53 4.86 -6.61
N ASN A 14 -8.66 4.61 -7.28
CA ASN A 14 -9.62 5.66 -7.63
C ASN A 14 -10.72 5.84 -6.58
N GLU A 15 -11.05 4.81 -5.79
CA GLU A 15 -12.17 4.85 -4.85
C GLU A 15 -11.76 4.78 -3.38
N ILE A 16 -10.75 4.00 -3.03
CA ILE A 16 -10.43 3.69 -1.62
C ILE A 16 -9.39 4.67 -1.08
N LEU A 17 -8.25 4.81 -1.77
CA LEU A 17 -7.17 5.67 -1.30
C LEU A 17 -7.58 7.15 -1.15
N PRO A 18 -8.38 7.74 -2.05
CA PRO A 18 -8.87 9.10 -1.84
C PRO A 18 -9.69 9.24 -0.55
N LYS A 19 -10.45 8.21 -0.16
CA LYS A 19 -11.21 8.20 1.10
C LYS A 19 -10.29 8.07 2.31
N PHE A 20 -9.22 7.28 2.21
CA PHE A 20 -8.21 7.18 3.26
C PHE A 20 -7.44 8.49 3.45
N GLU A 21 -7.05 9.16 2.37
CA GLU A 21 -6.44 10.49 2.43
C GLU A 21 -7.37 11.52 3.08
N ALA A 22 -8.65 11.53 2.69
CA ALA A 22 -9.65 12.41 3.28
C ALA A 22 -9.85 12.14 4.78
N ALA A 23 -9.65 10.91 5.23
CA ALA A 23 -9.67 10.53 6.63
C ALA A 23 -8.36 10.82 7.38
N GLY A 24 -7.33 11.37 6.70
CA GLY A 24 -6.05 11.72 7.29
C GLY A 24 -5.04 10.57 7.37
N LEU A 25 -5.27 9.46 6.65
CA LEU A 25 -4.26 8.42 6.51
C LEU A 25 -3.09 8.95 5.67
N THR A 26 -1.88 8.86 6.19
CA THR A 26 -0.65 9.29 5.50
C THR A 26 0.32 8.14 5.23
N LYS A 27 0.17 7.03 5.97
CA LYS A 27 1.06 5.87 5.89
C LYS A 27 0.26 4.58 5.94
N GLU A 28 0.54 3.69 5.00
CA GLU A 28 0.00 2.33 4.97
C GLU A 28 1.16 1.33 4.87
N VAL A 29 1.08 0.22 5.61
CA VAL A 29 2.10 -0.83 5.58
C VAL A 29 1.51 -2.20 5.36
N PHE A 30 2.18 -2.99 4.53
CA PHE A 30 1.89 -4.40 4.35
C PHE A 30 3.05 -5.24 4.88
N VAL A 31 2.76 -6.11 5.84
CA VAL A 31 3.72 -7.09 6.34
C VAL A 31 3.41 -8.43 5.68
N MET A 32 4.32 -8.92 4.85
CA MET A 32 4.13 -10.17 4.13
C MET A 32 5.44 -10.94 3.93
N PRO A 33 5.42 -12.29 4.03
CA PRO A 33 6.59 -13.12 3.78
C PRO A 33 7.11 -12.93 2.34
N GLU A 34 8.43 -12.95 2.16
CA GLU A 34 9.06 -12.61 0.86
C GLU A 34 8.60 -13.46 -0.33
N GLN A 35 8.13 -14.68 -0.07
CA GLN A 35 7.75 -15.66 -1.08
C GLN A 35 6.28 -15.54 -1.53
N ALA A 36 5.52 -14.61 -0.95
CA ALA A 36 4.12 -14.45 -1.31
C ALA A 36 4.00 -13.72 -2.66
N LEU A 37 3.22 -14.30 -3.59
CA LEU A 37 2.67 -13.65 -4.79
C LEU A 37 2.09 -12.24 -4.51
N GLY A 38 1.72 -11.98 -3.25
CA GLY A 38 1.29 -10.67 -2.76
C GLY A 38 2.28 -9.52 -2.97
N ARG A 39 3.61 -9.77 -3.06
CA ARG A 39 4.57 -8.69 -3.34
C ARG A 39 4.35 -8.04 -4.69
N PHE A 40 3.98 -8.79 -5.73
CA PHE A 40 3.71 -8.22 -7.05
C PHE A 40 2.43 -7.38 -7.04
N VAL A 41 1.38 -7.88 -6.40
CA VAL A 41 0.10 -7.17 -6.29
C VAL A 41 0.26 -5.88 -5.48
N VAL A 42 0.95 -5.95 -4.34
CA VAL A 42 1.18 -4.78 -3.49
C VAL A 42 2.19 -3.82 -4.10
N LYS A 43 3.17 -4.31 -4.89
CA LYS A 43 4.07 -3.45 -5.64
C LYS A 43 3.32 -2.66 -6.71
N GLU A 44 2.56 -3.34 -7.57
CA GLU A 44 1.70 -2.70 -8.59
C GLU A 44 0.73 -1.72 -7.95
N TYR A 45 0.13 -2.10 -6.83
CA TYR A 45 -0.66 -1.21 -6.00
C TYR A 45 0.15 0.02 -5.57
N SER A 46 1.24 -0.13 -4.82
CA SER A 46 2.05 1.00 -4.32
C SER A 46 2.56 1.94 -5.42
N GLU A 47 2.92 1.40 -6.59
CA GLU A 47 3.44 2.17 -7.71
C GLU A 47 2.33 2.94 -8.44
N LYS A 48 1.14 2.33 -8.60
CA LYS A 48 0.01 2.94 -9.32
C LYS A 48 -0.91 3.79 -8.45
N SER A 49 -0.79 3.64 -7.14
CA SER A 49 -1.75 4.19 -6.18
C SER A 49 -1.19 5.35 -5.34
N THR A 50 0.00 5.85 -5.71
CA THR A 50 0.53 7.09 -5.14
C THR A 50 -0.24 8.31 -5.66
N SER A 51 -1.36 8.63 -5.00
CA SER A 51 -2.01 9.95 -5.04
C SER A 51 -1.14 11.06 -4.41
N GLY A 52 0.08 10.72 -3.97
CA GLY A 52 1.09 11.65 -3.47
C GLY A 52 1.00 11.95 -1.98
N LYS A 53 -0.08 11.56 -1.28
CA LYS A 53 -0.24 11.84 0.16
C LYS A 53 -0.23 10.61 1.07
N VAL A 54 -0.57 9.42 0.55
CA VAL A 54 -0.36 8.16 1.28
C VAL A 54 0.92 7.49 0.81
N THR A 55 1.85 7.27 1.74
CA THR A 55 3.04 6.46 1.47
C THR A 55 2.76 5.02 1.85
N ILE A 56 2.90 4.12 0.88
CA ILE A 56 2.66 2.69 1.05
C ILE A 56 3.98 1.94 1.02
N ARG A 57 4.27 1.13 2.04
CA ARG A 57 5.53 0.38 2.11
C ARG A 57 5.34 -1.06 2.56
N MET A 58 6.16 -1.95 2.02
CA MET A 58 6.18 -3.36 2.37
C MET A 58 7.33 -3.69 3.31
N PHE A 59 7.07 -4.59 4.25
CA PHE A 59 8.07 -5.10 5.20
C PHE A 59 8.00 -6.62 5.32
N ALA A 60 9.14 -7.23 5.63
CA ALA A 60 9.23 -8.66 5.90
C ALA A 60 8.88 -9.01 7.35
N SER A 61 8.98 -8.04 8.27
CA SER A 61 8.69 -8.22 9.70
C SER A 61 7.72 -7.17 10.24
N VAL A 62 6.97 -7.57 11.28
CA VAL A 62 6.04 -6.66 11.98
C VAL A 62 6.82 -5.62 12.77
N GLU A 63 7.98 -5.96 13.34
CA GLU A 63 8.81 -4.99 14.07
C GLU A 63 9.27 -3.83 13.17
N GLU A 64 9.76 -4.12 11.97
CA GLU A 64 10.21 -3.08 11.03
C GLU A 64 9.05 -2.17 10.59
N ALA A 65 7.90 -2.75 10.27
CA ALA A 65 6.72 -1.98 9.89
C ALA A 65 6.27 -1.03 10.99
N LYS A 66 6.26 -1.50 12.25
CA LYS A 66 5.93 -0.67 13.42
C LYS A 66 6.96 0.44 13.64
N ALA A 67 8.25 0.14 13.47
CA ALA A 67 9.31 1.13 13.61
C ALA A 67 9.13 2.25 12.57
N TRP A 68 8.79 1.91 11.32
CA TRP A 68 8.56 2.89 10.27
C TRP A 68 7.29 3.71 10.47
N LEU A 69 6.18 3.10 10.88
CA LEU A 69 4.92 3.82 11.15
C LEU A 69 5.08 4.90 12.24
N LYS A 70 5.96 4.69 13.21
CA LYS A 70 6.25 5.64 14.29
C LYS A 70 7.12 6.81 13.86
N GLN A 71 7.81 6.72 12.72
CA GLN A 71 8.58 7.83 12.19
C GLN A 71 7.59 8.84 11.62
N THR A 72 7.31 9.95 12.32
CA THR A 72 6.75 11.13 11.68
C THR A 72 7.82 11.73 10.78
N GLU A 73 7.55 11.87 9.49
CA GLU A 73 8.38 12.75 8.66
C GLU A 73 8.26 14.15 9.26
N ALA A 74 9.41 14.79 9.48
CA ALA A 74 9.52 16.12 10.06
C ALA A 74 8.93 17.19 9.14
#